data_AF-A0A828RGQ2-F1
#
_entry.id   AF-A0A828RGQ2-F1
#
_cell.length_a   1.000
_cell.length_b   1.000
_cell.length_c   1.000
_cell.angle_alpha   90.00
_cell.angle_beta   90.00
_cell.angle_gamma   90.00
#
_symmetry.space_group_name_H-M   'P 1'
#
loop_
_entity.id
_entity.type
_entity.pdbx_description
1 polymer ?
#
loop_
_entity_poly.entity_id
_entity_poly.type
_entity_poly.pdbx_seq_one_letter_code
_entity_poly.pdbx_strand_id
1 'polypeptide(L)'
;MVALLGGISTPEMGHVRLQRHPADLSFTGICPYHHDCLEGLVAGPTFKARLGISGEDVPDNHPVWDIMAYYVAQAAVQVTAILRPQKIIFGGSVSRPAFLERVRKQFAMLWNDYLPVGSLDEYIVNPSVPGNGSATLGNFALAKHLIEKDK
;
A
#
# COMPACT_ATOMS: atom_id res chain seq x y z
N MET A 1 1.76 -9.54 20.79
CA MET A 1 1.39 -10.97 20.89
C MET A 1 -0.13 -10.99 20.82
N VAL A 2 -0.82 -11.45 19.77
CA VAL A 2 -0.56 -12.47 18.73
C VAL A 2 -0.30 -11.84 17.35
N ALA A 3 0.64 -12.39 16.58
CA ALA A 3 0.71 -12.22 15.14
C ALA A 3 0.63 -13.62 14.51
N LEU A 4 -0.49 -13.92 13.85
CA LEU A 4 -0.71 -15.13 13.08
C LEU A 4 -1.09 -14.66 11.69
N LEU A 5 -0.17 -14.78 10.73
CA LEU A 5 -0.41 -14.40 9.34
C LEU A 5 -0.88 -15.64 8.57
N GLY A 6 -2.19 -15.87 8.59
CA GLY A 6 -2.87 -16.96 7.90
C GLY A 6 -3.80 -17.74 8.82
N GLY A 7 -5.11 -17.68 8.56
CA GLY A 7 -6.15 -18.41 9.30
C GLY A 7 -7.10 -19.10 8.34
N ILE A 8 -8.35 -18.62 8.28
CA ILE A 8 -9.35 -19.11 7.32
C ILE A 8 -8.92 -18.83 5.87
N SER A 9 -8.25 -17.69 5.62
CA SER A 9 -7.75 -17.29 4.30
C SER A 9 -6.52 -16.40 4.42
N THR A 10 -5.97 -16.00 3.26
CA THR A 10 -5.00 -14.91 3.15
C THR A 10 -5.64 -13.57 3.52
N PRO A 11 -4.87 -12.61 4.07
CA PRO A 11 -5.38 -11.27 4.35
C PRO A 11 -5.76 -10.49 3.08
N GLU A 12 -6.93 -9.86 3.10
CA GLU A 12 -7.43 -8.98 2.03
C GLU A 12 -7.36 -7.49 2.44
N MET A 13 -6.13 -7.02 2.68
CA MET A 13 -5.88 -5.66 3.19
C MET A 13 -6.23 -4.56 2.18
N GLY A 14 -6.33 -4.88 0.88
CA GLY A 14 -6.74 -3.95 -0.18
C GLY A 14 -8.20 -3.48 -0.07
N HIS A 15 -9.03 -4.18 0.70
CA HIS A 15 -10.47 -3.90 0.80
C HIS A 15 -10.89 -3.19 2.10
N VAL A 16 -9.93 -2.68 2.89
CA VAL A 16 -10.26 -1.86 4.06
C VAL A 16 -10.94 -0.54 3.65
N ARG A 17 -11.84 -0.05 4.50
CA ARG A 17 -12.48 1.27 4.33
C ARG A 17 -11.57 2.36 4.87
N LEU A 18 -11.65 3.52 4.25
CA LEU A 18 -10.83 4.69 4.55
C LEU A 18 -11.72 5.93 4.67
N GLN A 19 -11.22 6.95 5.35
CA GLN A 19 -11.81 8.28 5.28
C GLN A 19 -11.54 8.89 3.90
N ARG A 20 -12.60 9.39 3.24
CA ARG A 20 -12.52 10.03 1.92
C ARG A 20 -11.76 11.36 2.02
N HIS A 21 -10.87 11.63 1.06
CA HIS A 21 -10.17 12.89 0.96
C HIS A 21 -11.15 13.99 0.51
N PRO A 22 -11.13 15.20 1.11
CA PRO A 22 -12.09 16.26 0.77
C PRO A 22 -12.06 16.69 -0.71
N ALA A 23 -10.87 16.70 -1.32
CA ALA A 23 -10.71 17.00 -2.74
C ALA A 23 -11.11 15.85 -3.69
N ASP A 24 -11.64 14.75 -3.15
CA ASP A 24 -11.87 13.50 -3.89
C ASP A 24 -13.29 12.96 -3.77
N LEU A 25 -14.20 13.71 -3.16
CA LEU A 25 -15.56 13.26 -2.83
C LEU A 25 -16.41 12.93 -4.06
N SER A 26 -16.08 13.46 -5.24
CA SER A 26 -16.80 13.19 -6.49
C SER A 26 -16.47 11.84 -7.11
N PHE A 27 -15.34 11.22 -6.74
CA PHE A 27 -14.99 9.91 -7.24
C PHE A 27 -15.66 8.83 -6.40
N THR A 28 -16.35 7.89 -7.04
CA THR A 28 -17.08 6.83 -6.33
C THR A 28 -16.18 5.67 -5.92
N GLY A 29 -15.02 5.50 -6.57
CA GLY A 29 -14.21 4.30 -6.46
C GLY A 29 -14.57 3.25 -7.50
N ILE A 30 -13.59 2.42 -7.88
CA ILE A 30 -13.75 1.42 -8.96
C ILE A 30 -13.96 -0.01 -8.47
N CYS A 31 -13.83 -0.28 -7.17
CA CYS A 31 -13.97 -1.64 -6.66
C CYS A 31 -15.42 -2.11 -6.89
N PRO A 32 -15.65 -3.25 -7.57
CA PRO A 32 -17.01 -3.70 -7.88
C PRO A 32 -17.81 -4.13 -6.65
N TYR A 33 -17.12 -4.44 -5.54
CA TYR A 33 -17.75 -4.90 -4.29
C TYR A 33 -18.01 -3.76 -3.31
N HIS A 34 -17.05 -2.86 -3.18
CA HIS A 34 -17.01 -1.90 -2.09
C HIS A 34 -17.05 -0.45 -2.56
N HIS A 35 -16.83 -0.20 -3.84
CA HIS A 35 -16.61 1.13 -4.43
C HIS A 35 -15.37 1.82 -3.85
N ASP A 36 -15.47 2.41 -2.67
CA ASP A 36 -14.46 3.30 -2.07
C ASP A 36 -13.56 2.63 -1.00
N CYS A 37 -13.31 1.32 -1.11
CA CYS A 37 -12.23 0.69 -0.34
C CYS A 37 -10.84 1.14 -0.84
N LEU A 38 -9.77 0.82 -0.11
CA LEU A 38 -8.40 1.19 -0.48
C LEU A 38 -8.09 0.93 -1.97
N GLU A 39 -8.28 -0.30 -2.45
CA GLU A 39 -8.06 -0.65 -3.87
C GLU A 39 -8.96 0.14 -4.83
N GLY A 40 -10.23 0.33 -4.45
CA GLY A 40 -11.18 1.09 -5.23
C GLY A 40 -10.81 2.57 -5.38
N LEU A 41 -10.00 3.10 -4.46
CA LEU A 41 -9.53 4.48 -4.44
C LEU A 41 -8.10 4.65 -4.94
N VAL A 42 -7.27 3.61 -4.77
CA VAL A 42 -5.83 3.58 -5.02
C VAL A 42 -5.46 2.28 -5.76
N ALA A 43 -5.63 2.28 -7.07
CA ALA A 43 -5.09 1.26 -7.95
C ALA A 43 -4.70 1.88 -9.30
N GLY A 44 -3.86 1.21 -10.09
CA GLY A 44 -3.47 1.70 -11.43
C GLY A 44 -4.67 2.15 -12.30
N PRO A 45 -5.77 1.38 -12.38
CA PRO A 45 -6.95 1.80 -13.14
C PRO A 45 -7.68 3.03 -12.58
N THR A 46 -7.47 3.37 -11.31
CA THR A 46 -8.11 4.55 -10.70
C THR A 46 -7.60 5.86 -11.32
N PHE A 47 -6.36 5.92 -11.82
CA PHE A 47 -5.87 7.09 -12.54
C PHE A 47 -6.70 7.37 -13.79
N LYS A 48 -6.92 6.36 -14.63
CA LYS A 48 -7.74 6.51 -15.84
C LYS A 48 -9.18 6.87 -15.50
N ALA A 49 -9.73 6.25 -14.45
CA ALA A 49 -11.09 6.55 -14.00
C ALA A 49 -11.24 7.97 -13.42
N ARG A 50 -10.18 8.54 -12.83
CA ARG A 50 -10.17 9.87 -12.22
C ARG A 50 -9.81 10.98 -13.20
N LEU A 51 -8.80 10.74 -14.03
CA LEU A 51 -8.10 11.76 -14.82
C LEU A 51 -8.21 11.53 -16.33
N GLY A 52 -8.73 10.38 -16.77
CA GLY A 52 -8.75 9.99 -18.18
C GLY A 52 -7.40 9.53 -18.74
N ILE A 53 -6.31 9.59 -17.96
CA ILE A 53 -4.95 9.22 -18.37
C ILE A 53 -4.42 8.01 -17.57
N SER A 54 -3.51 7.23 -18.16
CA SER A 54 -2.87 6.12 -17.47
C SER A 54 -2.02 6.62 -16.31
N GLY A 55 -1.94 5.88 -15.21
CA GLY A 55 -1.10 6.25 -14.06
C GLY A 55 0.39 6.35 -14.41
N GLU A 56 0.84 5.65 -15.46
CA GLU A 56 2.19 5.74 -16.01
C GLU A 56 2.51 7.14 -16.55
N ASP A 57 1.52 7.79 -17.16
CA ASP A 57 1.67 9.09 -17.81
C ASP A 57 1.40 10.28 -16.87
N VAL A 58 0.95 10.02 -15.63
CA VAL A 58 0.68 11.08 -14.65
C VAL A 58 2.01 11.64 -14.13
N PRO A 59 2.27 12.94 -14.29
CA PRO A 59 3.48 13.57 -13.76
C PRO A 59 3.59 13.43 -12.24
N ASP A 60 4.80 13.25 -11.72
CA ASP A 60 5.04 13.08 -10.29
C ASP A 60 4.65 14.30 -9.45
N ASN A 61 4.47 15.49 -10.05
CA ASN A 61 4.01 16.71 -9.39
C ASN A 61 2.48 16.87 -9.37
N HIS A 62 1.73 15.98 -10.02
CA HIS A 62 0.27 16.09 -10.10
C HIS A 62 -0.40 15.91 -8.71
N PRO A 63 -1.42 16.71 -8.34
CA PRO A 63 -2.03 16.68 -7.00
C PRO A 63 -2.76 15.37 -6.66
N VAL A 64 -3.08 14.54 -7.66
CA VAL A 64 -3.68 13.21 -7.43
C VAL A 64 -2.80 12.33 -6.52
N TRP A 65 -1.48 12.51 -6.58
CA TRP A 65 -0.55 11.74 -5.77
C TRP A 65 -0.66 12.07 -4.29
N ASP A 66 -1.05 13.30 -3.92
CA ASP A 66 -1.32 13.66 -2.52
C ASP A 66 -2.60 13.00 -2.00
N ILE A 67 -3.64 12.97 -2.84
CA ILE A 67 -4.90 12.28 -2.55
C ILE A 67 -4.65 10.78 -2.34
N MET A 68 -3.91 10.14 -3.24
CA MET A 68 -3.59 8.72 -3.13
C MET A 68 -2.67 8.42 -1.95
N ALA A 69 -1.71 9.30 -1.67
CA ALA A 69 -0.81 9.13 -0.54
C ALA A 69 -1.57 9.19 0.79
N TYR A 70 -2.57 10.06 0.90
CA TYR A 70 -3.46 10.13 2.07
C TYR A 70 -4.19 8.81 2.32
N TYR A 71 -4.71 8.16 1.28
CA TYR A 71 -5.38 6.86 1.41
C TYR A 71 -4.41 5.73 1.79
N VAL A 72 -3.25 5.67 1.14
CA VAL A 72 -2.23 4.65 1.45
C VAL A 72 -1.68 4.84 2.87
N ALA A 73 -1.49 6.08 3.31
CA ALA A 73 -1.06 6.39 4.66
C ALA A 73 -2.06 5.94 5.73
N GLN A 74 -3.36 6.11 5.49
CA GLN A 74 -4.40 5.57 6.37
C GLN A 74 -4.32 4.04 6.48
N ALA A 75 -4.11 3.34 5.36
CA ALA A 75 -3.92 1.90 5.38
C ALA A 75 -2.66 1.49 6.18
N ALA A 76 -1.56 2.24 6.01
CA ALA A 76 -0.34 2.03 6.79
C ALA A 76 -0.55 2.29 8.30
N VAL A 77 -1.35 3.29 8.68
CA VAL A 77 -1.76 3.53 10.07
C VAL A 77 -2.55 2.35 10.62
N GLN A 78 -3.53 1.84 9.89
CA GLN A 78 -4.31 0.66 10.30
C GLN A 78 -3.41 -0.57 10.49
N VAL A 79 -2.56 -0.88 9.51
CA VAL A 79 -1.60 -2.00 9.59
C VAL A 79 -0.65 -1.82 10.77
N THR A 80 -0.16 -0.60 11.00
CA THR A 80 0.70 -0.29 12.14
C THR A 80 -0.04 -0.55 13.45
N ALA A 81 -1.23 0.02 13.64
CA ALA A 81 -2.00 -0.13 14.87
C ALA A 81 -2.38 -1.60 15.17
N ILE A 82 -2.70 -2.38 14.14
CA ILE A 82 -3.19 -3.76 14.28
C ILE A 82 -2.04 -4.76 14.42
N LEU A 83 -1.05 -4.70 13.53
CA LEU A 83 -0.01 -5.73 13.40
C LEU A 83 1.34 -5.33 13.98
N ARG A 84 1.60 -4.03 14.16
CA ARG A 84 2.88 -3.47 14.60
C ARG A 84 4.09 -4.11 13.89
N PRO A 85 4.13 -4.09 12.54
CA PRO A 85 5.24 -4.68 11.81
C PRO A 85 6.52 -3.90 12.10
N GLN A 86 7.67 -4.49 11.78
CA GLN A 86 8.96 -3.77 11.80
C GLN A 86 9.18 -2.94 10.52
N LYS A 87 8.47 -3.27 9.44
CA LYS A 87 8.61 -2.65 8.12
C LYS A 87 7.35 -2.92 7.29
N ILE A 88 6.94 -1.93 6.50
CA ILE A 88 5.86 -1.98 5.51
C ILE A 88 6.50 -1.78 4.14
N ILE A 89 6.30 -2.74 3.24
CA ILE A 89 6.85 -2.70 1.89
C ILE A 89 5.69 -2.52 0.91
N PHE A 90 5.67 -1.39 0.21
CA PHE A 90 4.69 -1.13 -0.85
C PHE A 90 5.28 -1.42 -2.21
N GLY A 91 4.80 -2.48 -2.87
CA GLY A 91 5.17 -2.83 -4.25
C GLY A 91 4.14 -2.38 -5.30
N GLY A 92 4.36 -2.80 -6.54
CA GLY A 92 3.47 -2.51 -7.68
C GLY A 92 3.79 -1.19 -8.39
N SER A 93 3.25 -1.03 -9.60
CA SER A 93 3.58 0.09 -10.50
C SER A 93 3.22 1.49 -9.97
N VAL A 94 2.27 1.57 -9.04
CA VAL A 94 1.87 2.81 -8.37
C VAL A 94 2.87 3.23 -7.29
N SER A 95 3.57 2.27 -6.68
CA SER A 95 4.48 2.51 -5.56
C SER A 95 5.86 2.98 -6.06
N ARG A 96 5.93 4.24 -6.50
CA ARG A 96 7.18 4.90 -6.90
C ARG A 96 7.88 5.54 -5.69
N PRO A 97 9.21 5.75 -5.73
CA PRO A 97 9.93 6.40 -4.62
C PRO A 97 9.35 7.77 -4.23
N ALA A 98 9.11 8.66 -5.20
CA ALA A 98 8.52 9.98 -4.97
C ALA A 98 7.10 9.91 -4.36
N PHE A 99 6.34 8.86 -4.69
CA PHE A 99 5.03 8.63 -4.09
C PHE A 99 5.16 8.20 -2.62
N LEU A 100 6.11 7.33 -2.29
CA LEU A 100 6.29 6.91 -0.89
C LEU A 100 6.79 8.03 0.03
N GLU A 101 7.54 9.01 -0.48
CA GLU A 101 7.85 10.22 0.30
C GLU A 101 6.59 10.95 0.74
N ARG A 102 5.58 11.05 -0.14
CA ARG A 102 4.27 11.65 0.18
C ARG A 102 3.50 10.78 1.18
N VAL A 103 3.53 9.45 1.02
CA VAL A 103 2.92 8.50 1.96
C VAL A 103 3.51 8.65 3.36
N ARG A 104 4.84 8.75 3.48
CA ARG A 104 5.52 8.96 4.79
C ARG A 104 5.09 10.27 5.44
N LYS A 105 4.99 11.37 4.69
CA LYS A 105 4.51 12.66 5.19
C LYS A 105 3.07 12.55 5.73
N GLN A 106 2.17 11.96 4.95
CA GLN A 106 0.77 11.75 5.36
C GLN A 106 0.68 10.80 6.57
N PHE A 107 1.48 9.73 6.60
CA PHE A 107 1.54 8.80 7.72
C PHE A 107 1.98 9.51 8.99
N ALA A 108 3.05 10.32 8.96
CA ALA A 108 3.53 11.06 10.12
C ALA A 108 2.43 11.95 10.70
N MET A 109 1.70 12.68 9.84
CA MET A 109 0.59 13.55 10.26
C MET A 109 -0.56 12.75 10.89
N LEU A 110 -0.96 11.63 10.29
CA LEU A 110 -2.06 10.80 10.77
C LEU A 110 -1.70 10.01 12.03
N TRP A 111 -0.45 9.57 12.14
CA TRP A 111 0.05 8.79 13.27
C TRP A 111 0.35 9.66 14.50
N ASN A 112 0.71 10.92 14.28
CA ASN A 112 0.88 11.95 15.30
C ASN A 112 1.77 11.48 16.47
N ASP A 113 2.89 10.83 16.14
CA ASP A 113 3.88 10.29 17.09
C ASP A 113 3.29 9.45 18.24
N TYR A 114 2.11 8.83 18.03
CA TYR A 114 1.38 8.12 19.07
C TYR A 114 2.19 6.99 19.70
N LEU A 115 2.87 6.19 18.87
CA LEU A 115 3.80 5.13 19.30
C LEU A 115 5.03 5.09 18.38
N PRO A 116 6.21 4.72 18.90
CA PRO A 116 7.42 4.70 18.09
C PRO A 116 7.36 3.63 16.99
N VAL A 117 7.76 4.04 15.79
CA VAL A 117 7.95 3.19 14.60
C VAL A 117 9.36 3.27 14.03
N GLY A 118 10.23 4.13 14.60
CA GLY A 118 11.57 4.39 14.09
C GLY A 118 11.57 5.37 12.91
N SER A 119 12.63 5.31 12.09
CA SER A 119 12.75 6.15 10.89
C SER A 119 11.72 5.75 9.84
N LEU A 120 10.96 6.71 9.32
CA LEU A 120 9.97 6.44 8.27
C LEU A 120 10.60 5.99 6.94
N ASP A 121 11.85 6.36 6.69
CA ASP A 121 12.61 5.92 5.51
C ASP A 121 13.03 4.45 5.59
N GLU A 122 13.07 3.89 6.80
CA GLU A 122 13.31 2.46 7.01
C GLU A 122 12.02 1.68 7.25
N TYR A 123 10.99 2.36 7.75
CA TYR A 123 9.72 1.76 8.12
C TYR A 123 8.78 1.57 6.93
N ILE A 124 8.62 2.56 6.06
CA ILE A 124 7.75 2.49 4.88
C ILE A 124 8.62 2.57 3.63
N VAL A 125 8.78 1.46 2.91
CA VAL A 125 9.79 1.35 1.85
C VAL A 125 9.26 0.73 0.56
N ASN A 126 9.97 0.96 -0.54
CA ASN A 126 9.80 0.19 -1.77
C ASN A 126 10.47 -1.19 -1.63
N PRO A 127 10.11 -2.18 -2.48
CA PRO A 127 10.80 -3.45 -2.52
C PRO A 127 12.25 -3.26 -2.96
N SER A 128 13.17 -4.04 -2.38
CA SER A 128 14.57 -4.04 -2.77
C SER A 128 14.86 -4.85 -4.05
N VAL A 129 13.91 -5.69 -4.47
CA VAL A 129 14.07 -6.53 -5.66
C VAL A 129 13.69 -5.72 -6.90
N PRO A 130 14.60 -5.57 -7.89
CA PRO A 130 14.33 -4.78 -9.08
C PRO A 130 13.25 -5.41 -9.97
N GLY A 131 12.65 -4.59 -10.84
CA GLY A 131 11.75 -5.06 -11.89
C GLY A 131 10.47 -5.75 -11.40
N ASN A 132 9.95 -5.38 -10.22
CA ASN A 132 8.81 -6.06 -9.58
C ASN A 132 9.04 -7.57 -9.35
N GLY A 133 10.30 -8.00 -9.23
CA GLY A 133 10.66 -9.42 -9.12
C GLY A 133 10.39 -10.07 -7.76
N SER A 134 9.91 -9.32 -6.76
CA SER A 134 9.70 -9.83 -5.40
C SER A 134 8.78 -11.06 -5.35
N ALA A 135 7.71 -11.08 -6.14
CA ALA A 135 6.80 -12.23 -6.20
C ALA A 135 7.48 -13.46 -6.81
N THR A 136 8.20 -13.29 -7.92
CA THR A 136 8.97 -14.37 -8.57
C THR A 136 10.03 -14.95 -7.64
N LEU A 137 10.78 -14.10 -6.95
CA LEU A 137 11.77 -14.54 -5.96
C LEU A 137 11.11 -15.27 -4.78
N GLY A 138 9.96 -14.78 -4.32
CA GLY A 138 9.15 -15.43 -3.29
C GLY A 138 8.71 -16.84 -3.70
N ASN A 139 8.31 -17.04 -4.96
CA ASN A 139 7.94 -18.36 -5.48
C ASN A 139 9.12 -19.33 -5.47
N PHE A 140 10.31 -18.90 -5.88
CA PHE A 140 11.52 -19.74 -5.79
C PHE A 140 11.93 -20.04 -4.35
N ALA A 141 11.80 -19.06 -3.45
CA ALA A 141 12.06 -19.28 -2.02
C ALA A 141 11.08 -20.30 -1.42
N LEU A 142 9.80 -20.24 -1.81
CA LEU A 142 8.79 -21.23 -1.40
C LEU A 142 9.11 -22.63 -1.94
N ALA A 143 9.48 -22.74 -3.22
CA ALA A 143 9.89 -24.02 -3.82
C ALA A 143 11.10 -24.63 -3.11
N LYS A 144 12.11 -23.79 -2.81
CA LYS A 144 13.29 -24.20 -2.03
C LYS A 144 12.89 -24.71 -0.65
N HIS A 145 12.02 -23.99 0.07
CA HIS A 145 11.55 -24.39 1.39
C HIS A 145 10.84 -25.74 1.38
N LEU A 146 10.01 -26.01 0.37
CA LEU A 146 9.34 -27.31 0.22
C LEU A 146 10.35 -28.44 -0.02
N ILE A 147 11.33 -28.25 -0.91
CA ILE A 147 12.38 -29.24 -1.19
C ILE A 147 13.25 -29.52 0.05
N GLU A 148 13.55 -28.50 0.85
CA GLU A 148 14.36 -28.65 2.07
C GLU A 148 13.59 -29.29 3.23
N LYS A 149 12.27 -29.16 3.27
CA LYS A 149 11.41 -29.76 4.30
C LYS A 149 11.18 -31.26 4.10
N ASP A 150 11.29 -31.73 2.85
CA ASP A 150 11.12 -33.15 2.48
C ASP A 150 12.44 -33.96 2.59
N LYS A 151 13.53 -33.36 3.11
CA LYS A 151 14.81 -34.01 3.44
C LYS A 151 14.94 -34.26 4.93
#